data_AF-D7CUJ0-F1
#
_entry.id   AF-D7CUJ0-F1
#
_cell.length_a   1.000
_cell.length_b   1.000
_cell.length_c   1.000
_cell.angle_alpha   90.00
_cell.angle_beta   90.00
_cell.angle_gamma   90.00
#
_symmetry.space_group_name_H-M   'P 1'
#
loop_
_entity.id
_entity.type
_entity.pdbx_description
1 polymer ?
#
loop_
_entity_poly.entity_id
_entity_poly.type
_entity_poly.pdbx_seq_one_letter_code
_entity_poly.pdbx_strand_id
1 'polypeptide(L)'
;MIPSSMPQTYLVTTDYGDVLVRVNESCTNALEDDLLSLSEPTPEEAAAAGYSTPLRAFSAKMLDIIEGIGTGEVKADPKVIALLKKERATDELTRIERWAKGRRRAAGEQASESRG
;
A
#
# COMPACT_ATOMS: atom_id res chain seq x y z
N MET A 1 -25.22 0.31 6.20
CA MET A 1 -24.24 1.33 6.63
C MET A 1 -23.06 0.58 7.24
N ILE A 2 -21.97 0.40 6.49
CA ILE A 2 -20.72 -0.15 7.04
C ILE A 2 -19.99 1.03 7.73
N PRO A 3 -19.49 0.89 8.96
CA PRO A 3 -18.83 1.98 9.66
C PRO A 3 -17.56 2.41 8.93
N SER A 4 -17.59 3.62 8.38
CA SER A 4 -16.44 4.36 7.87
C SER A 4 -15.53 4.77 9.03
N SER A 5 -14.53 3.96 9.39
CA SER A 5 -13.49 4.45 10.30
C SER A 5 -12.15 3.73 10.15
N MET A 6 -11.83 3.20 8.96
CA MET A 6 -10.44 2.88 8.65
C MET A 6 -9.81 4.08 7.93
N PRO A 7 -8.64 4.57 8.37
CA PRO A 7 -7.92 5.58 7.62
C PRO A 7 -7.70 5.06 6.20
N GLN A 8 -8.00 5.89 5.20
CA GLN A 8 -7.89 5.51 3.78
C GLN A 8 -6.50 5.83 3.21
N THR A 9 -5.70 6.54 3.99
CA THR A 9 -4.37 7.00 3.60
C THR A 9 -3.40 6.65 4.70
N TYR A 10 -2.27 6.05 4.30
CA TYR A 10 -1.22 5.61 5.20
C TYR A 10 0.12 6.14 4.69
N LEU A 11 0.87 6.79 5.58
CA LEU A 11 2.26 7.12 5.32
C LEU A 11 3.12 5.91 5.71
N VAL A 12 3.72 5.26 4.71
CA VAL A 12 4.53 4.06 4.89
C VAL A 12 6.00 4.39 4.64
N THR A 13 6.84 4.21 5.66
CA THR A 13 8.28 4.41 5.54
C THR A 13 8.95 3.11 5.11
N THR A 14 9.71 3.17 4.02
CA THR A 14 10.53 2.05 3.49
C THR A 14 12.02 2.37 3.59
N ASP A 15 12.89 1.38 3.38
CA ASP A 15 14.35 1.58 3.31
C ASP A 15 14.78 2.47 2.12
N TYR A 16 13.86 2.76 1.19
CA TYR A 16 14.11 3.56 -0.01
C TYR A 16 13.48 4.95 0.04
N GLY A 17 12.63 5.24 1.03
CA GLY A 17 11.91 6.50 1.19
C GLY A 17 10.48 6.31 1.68
N ASP A 18 9.78 7.42 1.89
CA ASP A 18 8.38 7.43 2.31
C ASP A 18 7.44 7.28 1.12
N VAL A 19 6.37 6.51 1.31
CA VAL A 19 5.34 6.23 0.32
C VAL A 19 3.98 6.56 0.92
N LEU A 20 3.17 7.31 0.17
CA LEU A 20 1.79 7.53 0.52
C LEU A 20 0.93 6.43 -0.12
N VAL A 21 0.35 5.58 0.71
CA VAL A 21 -0.50 4.46 0.30
C VAL A 21 -1.95 4.87 0.52
N ARG A 22 -2.74 4.92 -0.56
CA ARG A 22 -4.18 5.18 -0.51
C ARG A 22 -4.94 3.92 -0.86
N VAL A 23 -5.91 3.55 -0.02
CA VAL A 23 -6.82 2.44 -0.25
C VAL A 23 -7.97 2.93 -1.13
N ASN A 24 -8.32 2.15 -2.15
CA ASN A 24 -9.43 2.47 -3.03
C ASN A 24 -10.77 2.09 -2.38
N GLU A 25 -11.57 3.09 -2.03
CA GLU A 25 -12.87 2.90 -1.37
C GLU A 25 -13.94 2.23 -2.26
N SER A 26 -13.75 2.30 -3.59
CA SER A 26 -14.65 1.65 -4.54
C SER A 26 -14.29 0.19 -4.81
N CYS A 27 -13.15 -0.28 -4.28
CA CYS A 27 -12.71 -1.65 -4.44
C CYS A 27 -13.67 -2.58 -3.67
N THR A 28 -14.28 -3.53 -4.38
CA THR A 28 -15.20 -4.53 -3.79
C THR A 28 -14.54 -5.90 -3.63
N ASN A 29 -13.35 -6.07 -4.23
CA ASN A 29 -12.59 -7.31 -4.22
C ASN A 29 -11.11 -7.01 -4.00
N ALA A 30 -10.63 -7.24 -2.78
CA ALA A 30 -9.25 -6.93 -2.41
C ALA A 30 -8.20 -7.79 -3.14
N LEU A 31 -8.61 -8.80 -3.90
CA LEU A 31 -7.71 -9.60 -4.75
C LEU A 31 -7.42 -8.92 -6.10
N GLU A 32 -8.09 -7.82 -6.43
CA GLU A 32 -7.89 -7.06 -7.67
C GLU A 32 -6.78 -6.00 -7.53
N ASP A 33 -6.18 -5.65 -8.67
CA ASP A 33 -5.01 -4.76 -8.77
C ASP A 33 -5.29 -3.29 -8.44
N ASP A 34 -6.56 -2.92 -8.30
CA ASP A 34 -7.00 -1.56 -8.01
C ASP A 34 -7.10 -1.26 -6.50
N LEU A 35 -6.70 -2.20 -5.64
CA LEU A 35 -6.77 -2.10 -4.18
C LEU A 35 -6.02 -0.86 -3.65
N LEU A 36 -4.78 -0.62 -4.12
CA LEU A 36 -3.91 0.43 -3.62
C LEU A 36 -3.40 1.37 -4.71
N SER A 37 -3.48 2.66 -4.41
CA SER A 37 -2.83 3.73 -5.16
C SER A 37 -1.60 4.23 -4.40
N LEU A 38 -0.46 4.31 -5.10
CA LEU A 38 0.83 4.71 -4.52
C LEU A 38 1.25 6.07 -5.08
N SER A 39 1.64 7.00 -4.21
CA SER A 39 2.22 8.28 -4.62
C SER A 39 3.35 8.73 -3.69
N GLU A 40 4.09 9.74 -4.12
CA GLU A 40 5.00 10.46 -3.22
C GLU A 40 4.14 11.27 -2.24
N PRO A 41 4.49 11.28 -0.94
CA PRO A 41 3.82 12.15 0.00
C PRO A 41 4.24 13.60 -0.27
N THR A 42 3.26 14.49 -0.39
CA THR A 42 3.55 15.93 -0.30
C THR A 42 3.94 16.30 1.13
N PRO A 43 4.67 17.42 1.35
CA PRO A 43 5.01 17.87 2.71
C PRO A 43 3.80 18.06 3.61
N GLU A 44 2.68 18.52 3.03
CA GLU A 44 1.41 18.70 3.73
C GLU A 44 0.79 17.35 4.14
N GLU A 45 0.78 16.37 3.24
CA GLU A 45 0.25 15.04 3.53
C GLU A 45 1.10 14.28 4.54
N ALA A 46 2.43 14.42 4.47
CA ALA A 46 3.34 13.85 5.45
C ALA A 46 3.09 14.44 6.84
N ALA A 47 2.87 15.76 6.94
CA ALA A 47 2.53 16.43 8.19
C ALA A 47 1.13 16.04 8.69
N ALA A 48 0.15 15.92 7.80
CA ALA A 48 -1.23 15.57 8.11
C ALA A 48 -1.40 14.10 8.55
N ALA A 49 -0.54 13.20 8.07
CA ALA A 49 -0.55 11.80 8.46
C ALA A 49 -0.34 11.60 9.97
N GLY A 50 0.35 12.54 10.64
CA GLY A 50 0.60 12.54 12.10
C GLY A 50 1.54 11.43 12.60
N TYR A 51 1.61 10.30 11.90
CA TYR A 51 2.54 9.19 12.14
C TYR A 51 2.87 8.47 10.84
N SER A 52 4.11 7.98 10.73
CA SER A 52 4.52 7.05 9.68
C SER A 52 4.61 5.63 10.22
N THR A 53 4.31 4.65 9.36
CA THR A 53 4.37 3.22 9.70
C THR A 53 5.49 2.56 8.90
N PRO A 54 6.48 1.89 9.54
CA PRO A 54 7.47 1.12 8.82
C PRO A 54 6.81 0.01 7.98
N LEU A 55 7.30 -0.23 6.76
CA LEU A 55 6.72 -1.24 5.85
C LEU A 55 6.55 -2.62 6.50
N ARG A 56 7.50 -3.04 7.33
CA ARG A 56 7.42 -4.30 8.09
C ARG A 56 6.22 -4.35 9.03
N ALA A 57 5.95 -3.24 9.74
CA ALA A 57 4.80 -3.12 10.64
C ALA A 57 3.48 -2.96 9.88
N PHE A 58 3.52 -2.43 8.66
CA PHE A 58 2.36 -2.26 7.79
C PHE A 58 1.78 -3.59 7.28
N SER A 59 2.54 -4.69 7.33
CA SER A 59 2.09 -6.02 6.91
C SER A 59 0.85 -6.51 7.64
N ALA A 60 0.76 -6.30 8.96
CA ALA A 60 -0.42 -6.64 9.74
C ALA A 60 -1.64 -5.83 9.28
N LYS A 61 -1.44 -4.53 9.05
CA LYS A 61 -2.50 -3.63 8.60
C LYS A 61 -3.02 -3.97 7.20
N MET A 62 -2.15 -4.46 6.32
CA MET A 62 -2.53 -4.89 4.97
C MET A 62 -3.56 -6.02 5.00
N LEU A 63 -3.37 -7.00 5.88
CA LEU A 63 -4.35 -8.07 6.05
C LEU A 63 -5.68 -7.56 6.57
N ASP A 64 -5.67 -6.64 7.55
CA ASP A 64 -6.90 -6.01 8.04
C ASP A 64 -7.66 -5.26 6.93
N ILE A 65 -6.94 -4.57 6.04
CA ILE A 65 -7.53 -3.87 4.88
C ILE A 65 -8.21 -4.87 3.95
N ILE A 66 -7.50 -5.95 3.58
CA ILE A 66 -8.01 -7.01 2.71
C ILE A 66 -9.23 -7.71 3.35
N GLU A 67 -9.20 -7.96 4.65
CA GLU A 67 -10.32 -8.55 5.37
C GLU A 67 -11.52 -7.63 5.46
N GLY A 68 -11.29 -6.32 5.66
CA GLY A 68 -12.34 -5.32 5.73
C GLY A 68 -13.06 -5.08 4.40
N ILE A 69 -12.35 -5.12 3.28
CA ILE A 69 -12.93 -5.03 1.93
C ILE A 69 -13.59 -6.35 1.53
N GLY A 70 -12.94 -7.47 1.87
CA GLY A 70 -13.37 -8.81 1.47
C GLY A 70 -12.89 -9.20 0.06
N THR A 71 -13.30 -10.39 -0.37
CA THR A 71 -12.84 -11.01 -1.62
C THR A 71 -13.98 -11.14 -2.64
N GLY A 72 -14.95 -10.23 -2.61
CA GLY A 72 -16.13 -10.26 -3.48
C GLY A 72 -16.85 -11.61 -3.51
N GLU A 73 -17.24 -12.05 -4.71
CA GLU A 73 -17.94 -13.32 -4.95
C GLU A 73 -17.02 -14.54 -5.15
N VAL A 74 -15.76 -14.48 -4.72
CA VAL A 74 -14.81 -15.59 -4.89
C VAL A 74 -15.31 -16.84 -4.16
N LYS A 75 -15.70 -17.86 -4.92
CA LYS A 75 -16.15 -19.17 -4.40
C LYS A 75 -14.99 -20.16 -4.40
N ALA A 76 -14.28 -20.22 -3.28
CA ALA A 76 -13.22 -21.20 -3.03
C ALA A 76 -13.32 -21.74 -1.60
N ASP A 77 -12.55 -22.79 -1.30
CA ASP A 77 -12.43 -23.29 0.08
C ASP A 77 -11.90 -22.16 1.01
N PRO A 78 -12.43 -22.01 2.23
CA PRO A 78 -11.99 -20.96 3.16
C PRO A 78 -10.47 -20.92 3.40
N LYS A 79 -9.80 -22.08 3.37
CA LYS A 79 -8.34 -22.16 3.50
C LYS A 79 -7.63 -21.59 2.27
N VAL A 80 -8.18 -21.80 1.08
CA VAL A 80 -7.67 -21.22 -0.17
C VAL A 80 -7.85 -19.70 -0.15
N ILE A 81 -9.02 -19.22 0.28
CA ILE A 81 -9.26 -17.78 0.43
C ILE A 81 -8.27 -17.15 1.42
N ALA A 82 -8.04 -17.79 2.56
CA ALA A 82 -7.07 -17.30 3.54
C ALA A 82 -5.63 -17.26 2.99
N LEU A 83 -5.25 -18.23 2.14
CA LEU A 83 -3.96 -18.23 1.46
C LEU A 83 -3.86 -17.08 0.45
N LEU A 84 -4.87 -16.90 -0.39
CA LEU A 84 -4.91 -15.83 -1.40
C LEU A 84 -4.83 -14.44 -0.76
N LYS A 85 -5.52 -14.22 0.38
CA LYS A 85 -5.42 -12.96 1.13
C LYS A 85 -3.98 -12.68 1.61
N LYS A 86 -3.27 -13.71 2.09
CA LYS A 86 -1.88 -13.58 2.55
C LYS A 86 -0.90 -13.35 1.41
N GLU A 87 -1.09 -14.07 0.30
CA GLU A 87 -0.31 -13.86 -0.92
C GLU A 87 -0.50 -12.44 -1.43
N ARG A 88 -1.75 -11.99 -1.55
CA ARG A 88 -2.09 -10.63 -1.97
C ARG A 88 -1.49 -9.56 -1.07
N ALA A 89 -1.55 -9.74 0.25
CA ALA A 89 -0.89 -8.82 1.18
C ALA A 89 0.62 -8.75 0.93
N THR A 90 1.26 -9.89 0.66
CA THR A 90 2.69 -9.97 0.36
C THR A 90 3.03 -9.28 -0.95
N ASP A 91 2.19 -9.45 -1.97
CA ASP A 91 2.35 -8.82 -3.27
C ASP A 91 2.26 -7.29 -3.18
N GLU A 92 1.28 -6.76 -2.45
CA GLU A 92 1.14 -5.31 -2.27
C GLU A 92 2.29 -4.70 -1.46
N LEU A 93 2.78 -5.39 -0.42
CA LEU A 93 3.97 -4.94 0.32
C LEU A 93 5.21 -4.89 -0.59
N THR A 94 5.37 -5.93 -1.42
CA THR A 94 6.46 -6.00 -2.42
C THR A 94 6.31 -4.89 -3.46
N ARG A 95 5.08 -4.57 -3.88
CA ARG A 95 4.78 -3.50 -4.82
C ARG A 95 5.13 -2.13 -4.24
N ILE A 96 4.78 -1.86 -2.98
CA ILE A 96 5.16 -0.63 -2.27
C ILE A 96 6.69 -0.48 -2.24
N GLU A 97 7.40 -1.54 -1.85
CA GLU A 97 8.87 -1.51 -1.77
C GLU A 97 9.52 -1.26 -3.15
N ARG A 98 9.06 -1.98 -4.18
CA ARG A 98 9.56 -1.83 -5.56
C ARG A 98 9.29 -0.44 -6.10
N TRP A 99 8.13 0.13 -5.83
CA TRP A 99 7.78 1.49 -6.21
C TRP A 99 8.74 2.50 -5.58
N ALA A 100 8.97 2.40 -4.25
CA ALA A 100 9.89 3.29 -3.53
C ALA A 100 11.33 3.18 -4.06
N LYS A 101 11.80 1.96 -4.30
CA LYS A 101 13.12 1.69 -4.89
C LYS A 101 13.26 2.30 -6.28
N GLY A 102 12.22 2.18 -7.11
CA GLY A 102 12.18 2.77 -8.45
C GLY A 102 12.29 4.30 -8.41
N ARG A 103 11.57 4.96 -7.50
CA ARG A 103 11.62 6.41 -7.33
C ARG A 103 12.99 6.90 -6.84
N ARG A 104 13.59 6.21 -5.86
CA ARG A 104 14.95 6.53 -5.39
C ARG A 104 15.99 6.45 -6.51
N ARG A 105 15.86 5.46 -7.41
CA ARG A 105 16.75 5.34 -8.58
C ARG A 105 16.56 6.50 -9.56
N ALA A 106 15.31 6.82 -9.91
CA ALA A 106 15.00 7.92 -10.81
C ALA A 106 15.52 9.28 -10.28
N ALA A 107 15.39 9.52 -8.97
CA ALA A 107 15.92 10.73 -8.33
C ALA A 107 17.46 10.80 -8.37
N GLY A 108 18.14 9.67 -8.21
CA GLY A 108 19.62 9.60 -8.30
C GLY A 108 20.17 9.83 -9.70
N GLU A 109 19.45 9.39 -10.73
CA GLU A 109 19.82 9.56 -12.14
C GLU A 109 19.68 11.02 -12.57
N GLN A 110 18.57 11.69 -12.21
CA GLN A 110 18.35 13.12 -12.47
C GLN A 110 19.39 14.04 -11.80
N ALA A 111 19.88 13.66 -10.62
CA ALA A 111 20.94 14.39 -9.92
C ALA A 111 22.32 14.27 -10.59
N SER A 112 22.54 13.20 -11.38
CA SER A 112 23.79 12.98 -12.11
C SER A 112 23.79 13.71 -13.46
N GLU A 113 22.65 13.79 -14.14
CA GLU A 113 22.49 14.54 -15.40
C GLU A 113 22.61 16.07 -15.24
N SER A 114 22.22 16.62 -14.08
CA SER A 114 22.31 18.08 -13.82
C SER A 114 23.74 18.59 -13.55
N ARG A 115 24.75 17.72 -13.58
CA ARG A 115 26.17 18.05 -13.35
C ARG A 115 27.06 17.82 -14.58
N GLY A 116 26.48 17.47 -15.73
CA GLY A 116 27.17 17.24 -17.01
C GLY A 116 27.25 18.48 -17.88
#